data_AF-A0A971A425-F1
#
_entry.id   AF-A0A971A425-F1
#
_cell.length_a   1.000
_cell.length_b   1.000
_cell.length_c   1.000
_cell.angle_alpha   90.00
_cell.angle_beta   90.00
_cell.angle_gamma   90.00
#
_symmetry.space_group_name_H-M   'P 1'
#
loop_
_entity.id
_entity.type
_entity.pdbx_description
1 polymer ?
#
loop_
_entity_poly.entity_id
_entity_poly.type
_entity_poly.pdbx_seq_one_letter_code
_entity_poly.pdbx_strand_id
1 'polypeptide(L)'
;MPLEIALPKPQFVGTPKDMQTPNLERPRGGPRPPFLVPVGTTNLALGKPVSSSDPEPLIGTLEMITDGDKEATDGSVVELGPGVQHVTIDLQERCEIYAIVVWHYHLRPHVYMDMVVQVSNDPSFAGRVRTVFNNDVDNTTGQGKGSDLYYTETNEGKLIDTRGVQARYVRLYSNGHAAGDVNHYIEVEVYGRAVP
;
A
#
# COMPACT_ATOMS: atom_id res chain seq x y z
N MET A 1 6.53 20.12 -7.28
CA MET A 1 5.23 20.14 -7.98
C MET A 1 4.25 19.28 -7.22
N PRO A 2 2.93 19.55 -7.29
CA PRO A 2 1.93 18.60 -6.81
C PRO A 2 2.10 17.25 -7.50
N LEU A 3 2.01 16.16 -6.72
CA LEU A 3 1.97 14.80 -7.25
C LEU A 3 0.60 14.57 -7.88
N GLU A 4 0.59 14.22 -9.16
CA GLU A 4 -0.63 13.86 -9.89
C GLU A 4 -0.90 12.37 -9.73
N ILE A 5 -2.08 12.05 -9.19
CA ILE A 5 -2.55 10.69 -8.98
C ILE A 5 -3.93 10.60 -9.61
N ALA A 6 -4.10 9.71 -10.59
CA ALA A 6 -5.39 9.48 -11.22
C ALA A 6 -6.27 8.68 -10.24
N LEU A 7 -7.28 9.32 -9.64
CA LEU A 7 -8.14 8.66 -8.67
C LEU A 7 -9.30 7.90 -9.35
N PRO A 8 -9.64 6.70 -8.89
CA PRO A 8 -10.87 6.02 -9.28
C PRO A 8 -12.08 6.81 -8.75
N LYS A 9 -13.25 6.55 -9.34
CA LYS A 9 -14.48 7.17 -8.84
C LYS A 9 -14.75 6.72 -7.41
N PRO A 10 -15.18 7.62 -6.50
CA PRO A 10 -15.65 7.19 -5.19
C PRO A 10 -16.87 6.28 -5.33
N GLN A 11 -16.76 5.03 -4.89
CA GLN A 11 -17.84 4.04 -5.01
C GLN A 11 -18.47 3.65 -3.66
N PHE A 12 -18.17 4.35 -2.56
CA PHE A 12 -18.61 4.00 -1.21
C PHE A 12 -20.07 3.53 -1.13
N VAL A 13 -20.26 2.24 -0.85
CA VAL A 13 -21.58 1.68 -0.60
C VAL A 13 -21.74 1.43 0.89
N GLY A 14 -22.70 2.13 1.52
CA GLY A 14 -23.13 1.93 2.90
C GLY A 14 -22.71 3.03 3.87
N THR A 15 -23.25 2.99 5.09
CA THR A 15 -22.89 3.91 6.17
C THR A 15 -21.67 3.36 6.90
N PRO A 16 -20.60 4.15 7.14
CA PRO A 16 -19.53 3.75 8.05
C PRO A 16 -20.16 3.37 9.39
N LYS A 17 -20.00 2.11 9.82
CA LYS A 17 -20.34 1.75 11.19
C LYS A 17 -19.33 2.46 12.09
N ASP A 18 -19.79 3.03 13.20
CA ASP A 18 -18.94 3.70 14.19
C ASP A 18 -17.74 2.82 14.56
N MET A 19 -16.60 3.08 13.92
CA MET A 19 -15.36 2.38 14.19
C MET A 19 -14.67 3.11 15.33
N GLN A 20 -15.05 2.76 16.56
CA GLN A 20 -14.29 3.11 17.77
C GLN A 20 -13.01 2.27 17.85
N THR A 21 -12.25 2.22 16.76
CA THR A 21 -10.96 1.52 16.72
C THR A 21 -9.92 2.46 17.33
N PRO A 22 -9.24 2.08 18.42
CA PRO A 22 -8.10 2.83 18.94
C PRO A 22 -7.04 3.01 17.85
N ASN A 23 -6.23 4.08 17.92
CA ASN A 23 -5.14 4.32 16.97
C ASN A 23 -5.58 4.53 15.50
N LEU A 24 -6.85 4.85 15.24
CA LEU A 24 -7.38 5.15 13.90
C LEU A 24 -7.22 6.62 13.53
N GLU A 25 -6.79 6.89 12.29
CA GLU A 25 -6.79 8.21 11.68
C GLU A 25 -8.19 8.83 11.72
N ARG A 26 -8.26 10.12 12.05
CA ARG A 26 -9.52 10.86 11.94
C ARG A 26 -9.93 10.93 10.46
N PRO A 27 -11.17 10.57 10.12
CA PRO A 27 -11.67 10.73 8.76
C PRO A 27 -11.47 12.17 8.27
N ARG A 28 -11.02 12.32 7.03
CA ARG A 28 -10.90 13.63 6.40
C ARG A 28 -12.30 14.12 5.98
N GLY A 29 -12.57 15.41 6.18
CA GLY A 29 -13.81 16.06 5.71
C GLY A 29 -13.78 16.46 4.22
N GLY A 30 -12.75 16.06 3.47
CA GLY A 30 -12.54 16.46 2.09
C GLY A 30 -11.32 15.76 1.46
N PRO A 31 -10.96 16.14 0.23
CA PRO A 31 -9.85 15.53 -0.50
C PRO A 31 -8.52 15.63 0.27
N ARG A 32 -7.64 14.66 0.06
CA ARG A 32 -6.27 14.70 0.60
C ARG A 32 -5.56 15.97 0.11
N PRO A 33 -4.84 16.70 0.98
CA PRO A 33 -4.01 17.82 0.55
C PRO A 33 -3.00 17.38 -0.53
N PRO A 34 -2.61 18.30 -1.45
CA PRO A 34 -1.57 18.00 -2.43
C PRO A 34 -0.29 17.53 -1.75
N PHE A 35 0.25 16.40 -2.21
CA PHE A 35 1.57 15.94 -1.81
C PHE A 35 2.61 16.50 -2.79
N LEU A 36 3.67 17.13 -2.29
CA LEU A 36 4.66 17.77 -3.16
C LEU A 36 5.82 16.82 -3.43
N VAL A 37 6.13 16.63 -4.72
CA VAL A 37 7.27 15.85 -5.20
C VAL A 37 8.17 16.70 -6.08
N PRO A 38 9.45 16.32 -6.28
CA PRO A 38 10.31 17.05 -7.22
C PRO A 38 9.77 16.94 -8.67
N VAL A 39 10.29 17.74 -9.61
CA VAL A 39 9.84 17.74 -11.04
C VAL A 39 10.42 16.59 -11.86
N GLY A 40 9.58 15.75 -12.49
CA GLY A 40 10.02 14.53 -13.18
C GLY A 40 9.81 13.24 -12.39
N THR A 41 9.03 13.29 -11.31
CA THR A 41 8.60 12.10 -10.55
C THR A 41 7.49 11.37 -11.30
N THR A 42 7.58 10.05 -11.43
CA THR A 42 6.61 9.20 -12.13
C THR A 42 6.25 7.97 -11.27
N ASN A 43 5.17 7.27 -11.62
CA ASN A 43 4.89 5.95 -11.06
C ASN A 43 5.88 4.94 -11.65
N LEU A 44 6.80 4.45 -10.83
CA LEU A 44 7.83 3.49 -11.17
C LEU A 44 7.36 2.03 -11.08
N ALA A 45 6.25 1.78 -10.38
CA ALA A 45 5.72 0.44 -10.16
C ALA A 45 4.88 -0.06 -11.34
N LEU A 46 4.38 0.83 -12.21
CA LEU A 46 3.51 0.45 -13.32
C LEU A 46 4.09 -0.70 -14.17
N GLY A 47 3.37 -1.83 -14.19
CA GLY A 47 3.73 -3.05 -14.91
C GLY A 47 4.97 -3.75 -14.38
N LYS A 48 5.40 -3.47 -13.15
CA LYS A 48 6.59 -4.09 -12.56
C LYS A 48 6.30 -5.48 -11.97
N PRO A 49 7.29 -6.38 -11.94
CA PRO A 49 7.11 -7.70 -11.37
C PRO A 49 6.71 -7.63 -9.89
N VAL A 50 5.71 -8.43 -9.54
CA VAL A 50 5.25 -8.63 -8.16
C VAL A 50 5.45 -10.09 -7.78
N SER A 51 5.99 -10.33 -6.59
CA SER A 51 6.03 -11.65 -5.95
C SER A 51 5.34 -11.61 -4.59
N SER A 52 4.87 -12.74 -4.10
CA SER A 52 4.07 -12.83 -2.88
C SER A 52 4.51 -14.02 -2.01
N SER A 53 4.28 -13.92 -0.70
CA SER A 53 4.36 -15.07 0.21
C SER A 53 3.27 -16.12 -0.07
N ASP A 54 2.14 -15.67 -0.62
CA ASP A 54 1.07 -16.49 -1.16
C ASP A 54 1.10 -16.39 -2.70
N PRO A 55 1.75 -17.35 -3.40
CA PRO A 55 1.97 -17.26 -4.84
C PRO A 55 0.73 -17.59 -5.68
N GLU A 56 -0.32 -18.13 -5.06
CA GLU A 56 -1.59 -18.49 -5.71
C GLU A 56 -2.75 -17.77 -4.99
N PRO A 57 -2.97 -16.47 -5.28
CA PRO A 57 -4.06 -15.70 -4.66
C PRO A 57 -5.42 -16.40 -4.78
N LEU A 58 -6.26 -16.23 -3.77
CA LEU A 58 -7.64 -16.72 -3.77
C LEU A 58 -8.47 -16.05 -4.88
N ILE A 59 -8.21 -14.77 -5.14
CA ILE A 59 -8.85 -13.96 -6.18
C ILE A 59 -7.78 -13.11 -6.88
N GLY A 60 -7.93 -12.92 -8.20
CA GLY A 60 -7.06 -12.06 -8.99
C GLY A 60 -5.70 -12.68 -9.32
N THR A 61 -4.80 -11.88 -9.89
CA THR A 61 -3.41 -12.25 -10.14
C THR A 61 -2.46 -11.16 -9.64
N LEU A 62 -1.22 -11.51 -9.29
CA LEU A 62 -0.28 -10.59 -8.66
C LEU A 62 0.07 -9.38 -9.54
N GLU A 63 -0.01 -9.51 -10.86
CA GLU A 63 0.26 -8.42 -11.80
C GLU A 63 -0.71 -7.25 -11.65
N MET A 64 -1.95 -7.53 -11.19
CA MET A 64 -2.97 -6.51 -10.97
C MET A 64 -2.55 -5.47 -9.93
N ILE A 65 -1.67 -5.83 -8.99
CA ILE A 65 -1.18 -4.91 -7.93
C ILE A 65 -0.39 -3.72 -8.50
N THR A 66 0.01 -3.77 -9.77
CA THR A 66 0.76 -2.71 -10.42
C THR A 66 0.27 -2.40 -11.84
N ASP A 67 -0.97 -2.75 -12.17
CA ASP A 67 -1.49 -2.60 -13.53
C ASP A 67 -2.07 -1.21 -13.81
N GLY A 68 -2.21 -0.38 -12.76
CA GLY A 68 -2.75 0.97 -12.83
C GLY A 68 -4.26 1.06 -12.63
N ASP A 69 -4.98 -0.06 -12.51
CA ASP A 69 -6.40 -0.11 -12.18
C ASP A 69 -6.60 0.09 -10.67
N LYS A 70 -7.35 1.13 -10.32
CA LYS A 70 -7.68 1.47 -8.93
C LYS A 70 -9.16 1.30 -8.66
N GLU A 71 -9.95 0.78 -9.59
CA GLU A 71 -11.39 0.68 -9.43
C GLU A 71 -11.77 -0.34 -8.33
N ALA A 72 -12.85 -0.07 -7.61
CA ALA A 72 -13.33 -0.91 -6.50
C ALA A 72 -14.32 -1.98 -7.00
N THR A 73 -13.92 -2.78 -7.99
CA THR A 73 -14.77 -3.82 -8.59
C THR A 73 -14.27 -5.22 -8.27
N ASP A 74 -15.16 -6.23 -8.37
CA ASP A 74 -14.80 -7.64 -8.15
C ASP A 74 -13.67 -8.12 -9.08
N GLY A 75 -13.45 -7.45 -10.22
CA GLY A 75 -12.40 -7.76 -11.18
C GLY A 75 -11.08 -7.02 -10.96
N SER A 76 -10.99 -6.14 -9.95
CA SER A 76 -9.83 -5.25 -9.73
C SER A 76 -9.11 -5.55 -8.40
N VAL A 77 -9.45 -6.64 -7.72
CA VAL A 77 -8.90 -6.99 -6.40
C VAL A 77 -8.12 -8.29 -6.45
N VAL A 78 -6.97 -8.29 -5.79
CA VAL A 78 -6.19 -9.47 -5.42
C VAL A 78 -6.47 -9.80 -3.97
N GLU A 79 -6.88 -11.03 -3.69
CA GLU A 79 -7.10 -11.52 -2.33
C GLU A 79 -6.08 -12.62 -2.02
N LEU A 80 -5.16 -12.34 -1.09
CA LEU A 80 -4.25 -13.34 -0.54
C LEU A 80 -4.90 -14.02 0.68
N GLY A 81 -4.44 -15.23 0.96
CA GLY A 81 -4.89 -16.02 2.10
C GLY A 81 -4.76 -15.32 3.46
N PRO A 82 -5.38 -15.90 4.50
CA PRO A 82 -5.45 -15.29 5.81
C PRO A 82 -4.09 -15.23 6.51
N GLY A 83 -4.01 -14.36 7.52
CA GLY A 83 -2.80 -14.18 8.33
C GLY A 83 -1.76 -13.28 7.66
N VAL A 84 -0.53 -13.32 8.18
CA VAL A 84 0.56 -12.45 7.70
C VAL A 84 0.97 -12.87 6.30
N GLN A 85 0.74 -11.99 5.34
CA GLN A 85 1.21 -12.12 3.96
C GLN A 85 2.08 -10.92 3.59
N HIS A 86 2.83 -11.05 2.50
CA HIS A 86 3.52 -9.93 1.91
C HIS A 86 3.51 -9.98 0.38
N VAL A 87 3.51 -8.81 -0.23
CA VAL A 87 3.82 -8.62 -1.66
C VAL A 87 5.11 -7.83 -1.80
N THR A 88 5.93 -8.17 -2.80
CA THR A 88 7.20 -7.50 -3.10
C THR A 88 7.21 -7.08 -4.55
N ILE A 89 7.33 -5.77 -4.78
CA ILE A 89 7.47 -5.14 -6.09
C ILE A 89 8.96 -4.97 -6.38
N ASP A 90 9.41 -5.48 -7.53
CA ASP A 90 10.74 -5.22 -8.06
C ASP A 90 10.69 -4.04 -9.04
N LEU A 91 11.20 -2.87 -8.65
CA LEU A 91 11.29 -1.71 -9.55
C LEU A 91 12.29 -1.92 -10.70
N GLN A 92 13.02 -3.05 -10.70
CA GLN A 92 14.05 -3.50 -11.65
C GLN A 92 15.35 -2.70 -11.65
N GLU A 93 15.34 -1.51 -11.08
CA GLU A 93 16.49 -0.65 -10.88
C GLU A 93 16.41 0.07 -9.53
N ARG A 94 17.52 0.69 -9.11
CA ARG A 94 17.55 1.48 -7.88
C ARG A 94 16.96 2.86 -8.16
N CYS A 95 15.99 3.24 -7.35
CA CYS A 95 15.23 4.47 -7.51
C CYS A 95 15.32 5.33 -6.25
N GLU A 96 15.18 6.64 -6.41
CA GLU A 96 14.82 7.56 -5.33
C GLU A 96 13.29 7.63 -5.25
N ILE A 97 12.73 7.14 -4.15
CA ILE A 97 11.29 7.00 -3.92
C ILE A 97 10.85 8.14 -2.99
N TYR A 98 9.84 8.90 -3.41
CA TYR A 98 9.29 10.02 -2.64
C TYR A 98 7.93 9.72 -2.00
N ALA A 99 7.13 8.86 -2.65
CA ALA A 99 5.88 8.39 -2.08
C ALA A 99 5.56 6.97 -2.52
N ILE A 100 4.82 6.27 -1.68
CA ILE A 100 4.14 5.02 -2.03
C ILE A 100 2.66 5.25 -1.77
N VAL A 101 1.81 4.84 -2.69
CA VAL A 101 0.35 4.86 -2.49
C VAL A 101 -0.17 3.46 -2.68
N VAL A 102 -0.87 2.96 -1.67
CA VAL A 102 -1.52 1.65 -1.72
C VAL A 102 -3.03 1.83 -1.70
N TRP A 103 -3.71 1.11 -2.57
CA TRP A 103 -5.15 0.91 -2.54
C TRP A 103 -5.41 -0.54 -2.16
N HIS A 104 -6.12 -0.72 -1.06
CA HIS A 104 -6.77 -1.98 -0.73
C HIS A 104 -8.25 -1.93 -1.16
N TYR A 105 -9.08 -2.85 -0.68
CA TYR A 105 -10.49 -2.89 -1.05
C TYR A 105 -11.26 -1.69 -0.49
N HIS A 106 -11.76 -0.83 -1.38
CA HIS A 106 -12.38 0.46 -1.02
C HIS A 106 -13.85 0.62 -1.43
N LEU A 107 -14.52 -0.47 -1.81
CA LEU A 107 -15.98 -0.46 -2.00
C LEU A 107 -16.74 -0.34 -0.67
N ARG A 108 -16.09 -0.74 0.42
CA ARG A 108 -16.58 -0.68 1.81
C ARG A 108 -15.56 0.06 2.69
N PRO A 109 -16.00 0.71 3.78
CA PRO A 109 -15.09 1.39 4.69
C PRO A 109 -14.37 0.39 5.61
N HIS A 110 -13.39 -0.35 5.07
CA HIS A 110 -12.54 -1.21 5.88
C HIS A 110 -11.44 -0.40 6.57
N VAL A 111 -11.14 -0.76 7.81
CA VAL A 111 -9.97 -0.25 8.53
C VAL A 111 -8.83 -1.24 8.39
N TYR A 112 -7.72 -0.77 7.82
CA TYR A 112 -6.50 -1.54 7.66
C TYR A 112 -5.55 -1.27 8.83
N MET A 113 -5.11 -2.36 9.43
CA MET A 113 -4.13 -2.44 10.51
C MET A 113 -3.10 -3.51 10.17
N ASP A 114 -2.03 -3.59 10.97
CA ASP A 114 -0.97 -4.57 10.79
C ASP A 114 -0.33 -4.52 9.39
N MET A 115 -0.23 -3.29 8.87
CA MET A 115 0.39 -2.94 7.61
C MET A 115 1.79 -2.41 7.85
N VAL A 116 2.77 -3.02 7.17
CA VAL A 116 4.18 -2.60 7.22
C VAL A 116 4.72 -2.45 5.81
N VAL A 117 5.27 -1.28 5.50
CA VAL A 117 5.93 -1.05 4.22
C VAL A 117 7.42 -0.89 4.46
N GLN A 118 8.19 -1.74 3.80
CA GLN A 118 9.64 -1.77 3.84
C GLN A 118 10.23 -1.61 2.45
N VAL A 119 11.42 -1.05 2.38
CA VAL A 119 12.18 -0.90 1.14
C VAL A 119 13.61 -1.42 1.29
N SER A 120 14.15 -1.98 0.21
CA SER A 120 15.47 -2.63 0.21
C SER A 120 16.14 -2.55 -1.16
N ASN A 121 17.45 -2.72 -1.21
CA ASN A 121 18.19 -3.00 -2.46
C ASN A 121 18.51 -4.50 -2.64
N ASP A 122 18.17 -5.31 -1.64
CA ASP A 122 18.35 -6.76 -1.60
C ASP A 122 16.97 -7.43 -1.74
N PRO A 123 16.75 -8.29 -2.75
CA PRO A 123 15.46 -8.96 -2.97
C PRO A 123 15.06 -9.89 -1.82
N SER A 124 16.03 -10.37 -1.03
CA SER A 124 15.76 -11.23 0.12
C SER A 124 15.33 -10.45 1.37
N PHE A 125 15.51 -9.11 1.38
CA PHE A 125 15.33 -8.26 2.56
C PHE A 125 16.17 -8.71 3.77
N ALA A 126 17.32 -9.36 3.55
CA ALA A 126 18.24 -9.78 4.62
C ALA A 126 19.24 -8.68 5.04
N GLY A 127 19.42 -7.65 4.21
CA GLY A 127 20.39 -6.57 4.40
C GLY A 127 19.82 -5.30 5.05
N ARG A 128 20.20 -4.14 4.49
CA ARG A 128 19.74 -2.83 4.95
C ARG A 128 18.29 -2.57 4.51
N VAL A 129 17.36 -3.07 5.30
CA VAL A 129 15.94 -2.80 5.15
C VAL A 129 15.58 -1.48 5.83
N ARG A 130 14.74 -0.67 5.19
CA ARG A 130 14.17 0.54 5.79
C ARG A 130 12.66 0.41 5.85
N THR A 131 12.10 0.48 7.04
CA THR A 131 10.65 0.64 7.25
C THR A 131 10.27 2.09 6.96
N VAL A 132 9.30 2.29 6.07
CA VAL A 132 8.77 3.62 5.68
C VAL A 132 7.35 3.86 6.18
N PHE A 133 6.66 2.79 6.58
CA PHE A 133 5.36 2.84 7.25
C PHE A 133 5.22 1.58 8.11
N ASN A 134 4.68 1.71 9.32
CA ASN A 134 4.36 0.60 10.20
C ASN A 134 3.26 1.00 11.17
N ASN A 135 2.05 0.46 10.96
CA ASN A 135 0.94 0.58 11.90
C ASN A 135 0.66 -0.72 12.67
N ASP A 136 1.54 -1.72 12.61
CA ASP A 136 1.49 -2.95 13.43
C ASP A 136 1.92 -2.64 14.87
N VAL A 137 0.97 -2.29 15.74
CA VAL A 137 1.26 -1.79 17.10
C VAL A 137 1.71 -2.87 18.08
N ASP A 138 1.32 -4.13 17.84
CA ASP A 138 1.56 -5.26 18.73
C ASP A 138 2.56 -6.27 18.17
N ASN A 139 3.10 -6.00 16.97
CA ASN A 139 4.11 -6.79 16.26
C ASN A 139 3.58 -8.15 15.79
N THR A 140 2.32 -8.22 15.35
CA THR A 140 1.71 -9.43 14.78
C THR A 140 2.37 -9.86 13.47
N THR A 141 2.89 -8.92 12.68
CA THR A 141 3.62 -9.18 11.43
C THR A 141 5.06 -9.67 11.64
N GLY A 142 5.57 -9.54 12.87
CA GLY A 142 6.96 -9.86 13.21
C GLY A 142 8.00 -8.87 12.66
N GLN A 143 7.58 -7.72 12.10
CA GLN A 143 8.47 -6.72 11.49
C GLN A 143 8.87 -5.56 12.43
N GLY A 144 8.59 -5.71 13.72
CA GLY A 144 8.77 -4.70 14.75
C GLY A 144 7.50 -3.90 15.03
N LYS A 145 7.41 -3.32 16.23
CA LYS A 145 6.27 -2.48 16.64
C LYS A 145 6.28 -1.14 15.91
N GLY A 146 5.17 -0.84 15.27
CA GLY A 146 4.85 0.41 14.61
C GLY A 146 4.21 1.45 15.51
N SER A 147 4.14 2.67 14.99
CA SER A 147 3.49 3.81 15.64
C SER A 147 2.62 4.63 14.67
N ASP A 148 2.61 4.26 13.39
CA ASP A 148 1.70 4.87 12.44
C ASP A 148 0.26 4.49 12.79
N LEU A 149 -0.67 5.34 12.39
CA LEU A 149 -2.08 5.15 12.67
C LEU A 149 -2.69 4.12 11.71
N TYR A 150 -3.69 3.40 12.19
CA TYR A 150 -4.62 2.70 11.32
C TYR A 150 -5.36 3.69 10.44
N TYR A 151 -5.88 3.23 9.30
CA TYR A 151 -6.62 4.09 8.40
C TYR A 151 -7.84 3.37 7.84
N THR A 152 -8.90 4.13 7.60
CA THR A 152 -10.04 3.67 6.80
C THR A 152 -9.68 3.85 5.34
N GLU A 153 -9.82 2.78 4.56
CA GLU A 153 -9.52 2.83 3.14
C GLU A 153 -10.52 3.73 2.39
N THR A 154 -10.02 4.40 1.35
CA THR A 154 -10.81 5.28 0.49
C THR A 154 -10.37 5.15 -0.97
N ASN A 155 -11.13 5.74 -1.88
CA ASN A 155 -10.72 5.85 -3.28
C ASN A 155 -9.42 6.66 -3.48
N GLU A 156 -8.94 7.40 -2.47
CA GLU A 156 -7.65 8.12 -2.50
C GLU A 156 -6.43 7.26 -2.12
N GLY A 157 -6.66 6.04 -1.62
CA GLY A 157 -5.63 5.15 -1.10
C GLY A 157 -4.92 5.70 0.14
N LYS A 158 -3.97 4.91 0.65
CA LYS A 158 -3.02 5.33 1.69
C LYS A 158 -1.73 5.82 1.06
N LEU A 159 -1.48 7.13 1.12
CA LEU A 159 -0.19 7.71 0.76
C LEU A 159 0.78 7.71 1.93
N ILE A 160 1.99 7.25 1.65
CA ILE A 160 3.13 7.14 2.56
C ILE A 160 4.24 8.04 2.02
N ASP A 161 4.65 9.03 2.82
CA ASP A 161 5.81 9.88 2.52
C ASP A 161 7.09 9.14 2.90
N THR A 162 7.89 8.78 1.91
CA THR A 162 9.13 8.04 2.11
C THR A 162 10.36 8.95 2.23
N ARG A 163 10.19 10.27 2.09
CA ARG A 163 11.23 11.29 2.22
C ARG A 163 12.47 11.05 1.36
N GLY A 164 12.30 10.58 0.12
CA GLY A 164 13.40 10.38 -0.83
C GLY A 164 14.29 9.17 -0.53
N VAL A 165 13.73 8.09 0.05
CA VAL A 165 14.48 6.85 0.27
C VAL A 165 14.97 6.25 -1.05
N GLN A 166 16.21 5.76 -1.07
CA GLN A 166 16.73 5.02 -2.21
C GLN A 166 16.63 3.52 -2.02
N ALA A 167 15.95 2.84 -2.93
CA ALA A 167 15.74 1.39 -2.91
C ALA A 167 15.35 0.85 -4.30
N ARG A 168 15.41 -0.46 -4.47
CA ARG A 168 14.92 -1.17 -5.67
C ARG A 168 13.64 -1.95 -5.40
N TYR A 169 13.53 -2.54 -4.21
CA TYR A 169 12.40 -3.40 -3.84
C TYR A 169 11.52 -2.67 -2.83
N VAL A 170 10.22 -2.80 -3.01
CA VAL A 170 9.19 -2.35 -2.06
C VAL A 170 8.42 -3.58 -1.60
N ARG A 171 8.37 -3.84 -0.30
CA ARG A 171 7.60 -4.94 0.28
C ARG A 171 6.53 -4.40 1.23
N LEU A 172 5.31 -4.87 1.05
CA LEU A 172 4.17 -4.56 1.89
C LEU A 172 3.78 -5.85 2.61
N TYR A 173 3.84 -5.82 3.94
CA TYR A 173 3.27 -6.84 4.80
C TYR A 173 1.86 -6.41 5.20
N SER A 174 0.96 -7.37 5.29
CA SER A 174 -0.42 -7.19 5.70
C SER A 174 -0.90 -8.41 6.50
N ASN A 175 -1.86 -8.21 7.40
CA ASN A 175 -2.44 -9.26 8.23
C ASN A 175 -3.97 -9.08 8.35
N GLY A 176 -4.63 -8.93 7.21
CA GLY A 176 -6.07 -8.71 7.13
C GLY A 176 -6.51 -7.27 7.41
N HIS A 177 -7.71 -7.12 7.96
CA HIS A 177 -8.34 -5.84 8.27
C HIS A 177 -9.32 -5.97 9.46
N ALA A 178 -9.91 -4.87 9.92
CA ALA A 178 -10.77 -4.87 11.12
C ALA A 178 -12.02 -5.75 11.10
N ALA A 179 -12.38 -6.31 9.94
CA ALA A 179 -13.57 -7.13 9.78
C ALA A 179 -13.28 -8.49 9.11
N GLY A 180 -12.01 -8.86 8.91
CA GLY A 180 -11.63 -10.07 8.18
C GLY A 180 -10.13 -10.32 8.24
N ASP A 181 -9.73 -11.57 8.02
CA ASP A 181 -8.34 -12.04 8.13
C ASP A 181 -7.62 -12.18 6.78
N VAL A 182 -8.34 -12.06 5.65
CA VAL A 182 -7.80 -12.07 4.28
C VAL A 182 -7.20 -10.72 3.88
N ASN A 183 -6.22 -10.77 2.97
CA ASN A 183 -5.44 -9.60 2.58
C ASN A 183 -5.85 -9.11 1.19
N HIS A 184 -6.40 -7.91 1.08
CA HIS A 184 -6.79 -7.32 -0.20
C HIS A 184 -5.72 -6.39 -0.72
N TYR A 185 -5.45 -6.42 -2.02
CA TYR A 185 -4.70 -5.39 -2.74
C TYR A 185 -5.47 -5.05 -4.02
N ILE A 186 -5.59 -3.77 -4.34
CA ILE A 186 -6.08 -3.30 -5.64
C ILE A 186 -4.87 -2.82 -6.45
N GLU A 187 -4.12 -1.85 -5.93
CA GLU A 187 -2.98 -1.25 -6.64
C GLU A 187 -1.94 -0.72 -5.65
N VAL A 188 -0.67 -0.75 -6.04
CA VAL A 188 0.44 -0.09 -5.36
C VAL A 188 1.22 0.73 -6.35
N GLU A 189 1.18 2.05 -6.19
CA GLU A 189 1.96 2.98 -7.00
C GLU A 189 3.20 3.45 -6.21
N VAL A 190 4.37 3.43 -6.86
CA VAL A 190 5.64 3.86 -6.26
C VAL A 190 6.14 5.09 -7.01
N TYR A 191 6.05 6.25 -6.39
CA TYR A 191 6.40 7.52 -7.02
C TYR A 191 7.84 7.92 -6.74
N GLY A 192 8.64 8.00 -7.79
CA GLY A 192 10.06 8.25 -7.69
C GLY A 192 10.73 8.62 -9.00
N ARG A 193 12.05 8.43 -9.03
CA ARG A 193 12.91 8.52 -10.22
C ARG A 193 13.97 7.43 -10.18
N ALA A 194 14.39 6.99 -11.35
CA ALA A 194 15.65 6.27 -11.51
C ALA A 194 16.81 7.08 -10.90
N VAL A 195 17.69 6.41 -10.15
CA VAL A 195 18.97 7.01 -9.75
C VAL A 195 19.95 6.79 -10.91
N PRO A 196 20.55 7.87 -11.47
CA PRO A 196 21.59 7.76 -12.51
C PRO A 196 22.82 6.96 -12.07
#